data_AF-A0A1C5R0S6-F1
#
_entry.id   AF-A0A1C5R0S6-F1
#
_cell.length_a   1.000
_cell.length_b   1.000
_cell.length_c   1.000
_cell.angle_alpha   90.00
_cell.angle_beta   90.00
_cell.angle_gamma   90.00
#
_symmetry.space_group_name_H-M   'P 1'
#
loop_
_entity.id
_entity.type
_entity.pdbx_description
1 polymer ?
#
loop_
_entity_poly.entity_id
_entity_poly.type
_entity_poly.pdbx_seq_one_letter_code
_entity_poly.pdbx_strand_id
1 'polypeptide(L)'
;MMTKPVYRTVIFGAGQIGQMTARLLGSSCKLLCFADNDSRKHGQHIGHVPVCSPDDAAALLPDLIILGVLDEERRNSMRKQMESLGYHGPFCDPSALRMFDARIAVMRLLSEQIYQLNISGDVAELGVFQGEFSSLISAAFPDRKIHLFDTFEGFSEKDVAIETSCNLSRARTGDFSSTDVDSVLRIMPDPARTVIHKGWFPDTFADITDADFCFVSLDADLYAPTAAALPLFYERLSTGGVLLIHDVYSTQFSGCKKAVDEFCQKNHLFADPVCDLHGSAILRKI
;
A
#
# COMPACT_ATOMS: atom_id res chain seq x y z
N MET A 1 -33.69 -20.79 2.49
CA MET A 1 -32.69 -19.72 2.40
C MET A 1 -33.00 -18.88 1.18
N MET A 2 -33.45 -17.64 1.34
CA MET A 2 -33.58 -16.72 0.19
C MET A 2 -32.18 -16.45 -0.34
N THR A 3 -31.96 -16.72 -1.63
CA THR A 3 -30.73 -16.34 -2.33
C THR A 3 -30.60 -14.82 -2.22
N LYS A 4 -29.59 -14.33 -1.50
CA LYS A 4 -29.31 -12.89 -1.44
C LYS A 4 -29.15 -12.36 -2.88
N PRO A 5 -29.72 -11.20 -3.21
CA PRO A 5 -29.54 -10.62 -4.54
C PRO A 5 -28.05 -10.41 -4.80
N VAL A 6 -27.59 -10.85 -5.98
CA VAL A 6 -26.22 -10.65 -6.45
C VAL A 6 -26.24 -9.46 -7.39
N TYR A 7 -25.65 -8.35 -6.96
CA TYR A 7 -25.55 -7.14 -7.76
C TYR A 7 -24.63 -7.38 -8.96
N ARG A 8 -25.11 -7.06 -10.16
CA ARG A 8 -24.30 -6.94 -11.36
C ARG A 8 -23.48 -5.66 -11.27
N THR A 9 -22.21 -5.78 -10.95
CA THR A 9 -21.38 -4.64 -10.58
C THR A 9 -20.43 -4.25 -11.71
N VAL A 10 -20.33 -2.96 -11.99
CA VAL A 10 -19.24 -2.37 -12.80
C VAL A 10 -18.32 -1.59 -11.87
N ILE A 11 -17.01 -1.75 -12.03
CA ILE A 11 -16.04 -0.84 -11.41
C ILE A 11 -15.61 0.15 -12.48
N PHE A 12 -15.96 1.43 -12.32
CA PHE A 12 -15.44 2.48 -13.17
C PHE A 12 -14.07 2.92 -12.63
N GLY A 13 -13.02 2.65 -13.38
CA GLY A 13 -11.62 2.91 -13.07
C GLY A 13 -10.81 1.61 -13.06
N ALA A 14 -10.01 1.34 -14.08
CA ALA A 14 -9.20 0.12 -14.19
C ALA A 14 -7.77 0.29 -13.62
N GLY A 15 -7.52 1.36 -12.86
CA GLY A 15 -6.26 1.60 -12.15
C GLY A 15 -6.17 0.87 -10.80
N GLN A 16 -5.10 1.13 -10.04
CA GLN A 16 -4.81 0.48 -8.74
C GLN A 16 -6.03 0.31 -7.85
N ILE A 17 -6.70 1.42 -7.53
CA ILE A 17 -7.81 1.44 -6.58
C ILE A 17 -8.97 0.56 -7.05
N GLY A 18 -9.34 0.64 -8.34
CA GLY A 18 -10.37 -0.22 -8.90
C GLY A 18 -9.98 -1.70 -8.85
N GLN A 19 -8.73 -2.02 -9.22
CA GLN A 19 -8.23 -3.40 -9.18
C GLN A 19 -8.19 -3.98 -7.76
N MET A 20 -7.76 -3.21 -6.77
CA MET A 20 -7.78 -3.66 -5.36
C MET A 20 -9.20 -3.76 -4.83
N THR A 21 -10.07 -2.81 -5.17
CA THR A 21 -11.48 -2.86 -4.79
C THR A 21 -12.16 -4.13 -5.32
N ALA A 22 -11.81 -4.57 -6.54
CA ALA A 22 -12.33 -5.82 -7.10
C ALA A 22 -11.98 -7.05 -6.23
N ARG A 23 -10.80 -7.07 -5.61
CA ARG A 23 -10.35 -8.16 -4.72
C ARG A 23 -11.10 -8.18 -3.37
N LEU A 24 -11.68 -7.03 -2.98
CA LEU A 24 -12.45 -6.88 -1.75
C LEU A 24 -13.95 -7.20 -1.93
N LEU A 25 -14.41 -7.43 -3.16
CA LEU A 25 -15.82 -7.71 -3.42
C LEU A 25 -16.23 -9.05 -2.80
N GLY A 26 -17.25 -9.00 -1.94
CA GLY A 26 -17.91 -10.19 -1.41
C GLY A 26 -18.84 -10.86 -2.42
N SER A 27 -19.39 -12.02 -2.04
CA SER A 27 -20.27 -12.85 -2.88
C SER A 27 -21.60 -12.19 -3.30
N SER A 28 -21.96 -11.05 -2.70
CA SER A 28 -23.12 -10.25 -3.10
C SER A 28 -22.88 -9.43 -4.37
N CYS A 29 -21.65 -9.36 -4.88
CA CYS A 29 -21.30 -8.59 -6.08
C CYS A 29 -20.73 -9.52 -7.15
N LYS A 30 -21.27 -9.46 -8.36
CA LYS A 30 -20.71 -10.08 -9.55
C LYS A 30 -20.13 -9.00 -10.43
N LEU A 31 -18.80 -8.89 -10.47
CA LEU A 31 -18.09 -7.94 -11.32
C LEU A 31 -18.27 -8.31 -12.80
N LEU A 32 -18.80 -7.38 -13.59
CA LEU A 32 -19.06 -7.55 -15.02
C LEU A 32 -17.88 -7.11 -15.88
N CYS A 33 -17.43 -5.87 -15.71
CA CYS A 33 -16.25 -5.31 -16.37
C CYS A 33 -15.65 -4.17 -15.53
N PHE A 34 -14.42 -3.79 -15.87
CA PHE A 34 -13.86 -2.50 -15.49
C PHE A 34 -14.15 -1.50 -16.60
N ALA A 35 -14.84 -0.40 -16.31
CA ALA A 35 -14.93 0.72 -17.24
C ALA A 35 -13.69 1.61 -17.10
N ASP A 36 -13.13 2.14 -18.19
CA ASP A 36 -12.05 3.13 -18.12
C ASP A 36 -12.14 4.12 -19.28
N ASN A 37 -11.75 5.37 -19.08
CA ASN A 37 -11.74 6.37 -20.16
C ASN A 37 -10.52 6.23 -21.07
N ASP A 38 -9.48 5.50 -20.65
CA ASP A 38 -8.30 5.22 -21.46
C ASP A 38 -8.59 4.14 -22.49
N SER A 39 -8.81 4.55 -23.74
CA SER A 39 -9.11 3.65 -24.86
C SER A 39 -8.02 2.61 -25.14
N ARG A 40 -6.78 2.86 -24.71
CA ARG A 40 -5.69 1.89 -24.85
C ARG A 40 -5.93 0.63 -24.03
N LYS A 41 -6.72 0.72 -22.96
CA LYS A 41 -7.05 -0.41 -22.08
C LYS A 41 -8.24 -1.23 -22.58
N HIS A 42 -9.06 -0.69 -23.48
CA HIS A 42 -10.28 -1.37 -23.92
C HIS A 42 -9.94 -2.68 -24.64
N GLY A 43 -10.71 -3.73 -24.38
CA GLY A 43 -10.47 -5.08 -24.90
C GLY A 43 -9.38 -5.87 -24.15
N GLN A 44 -8.62 -5.22 -23.26
CA GLN A 44 -7.72 -5.92 -22.34
C GLN A 44 -8.50 -6.57 -21.20
N HIS A 45 -7.81 -7.42 -20.42
CA HIS A 45 -8.38 -8.08 -19.25
C HIS A 45 -7.51 -7.84 -18.03
N ILE A 46 -8.16 -7.64 -16.88
CA ILE A 46 -7.53 -7.64 -15.56
C ILE A 46 -7.92 -8.95 -14.90
N GLY A 47 -6.97 -9.89 -14.86
CA GLY A 47 -7.29 -11.29 -14.59
C GLY A 47 -8.26 -11.83 -15.65
N HIS A 48 -9.46 -12.23 -15.24
CA HIS A 48 -10.51 -12.73 -16.13
C HIS A 48 -11.61 -11.69 -16.40
N VAL A 49 -11.47 -10.47 -15.91
CA VAL A 49 -12.48 -9.41 -16.03
C VAL A 49 -12.11 -8.48 -17.18
N PRO A 50 -13.01 -8.25 -18.16
CA PRO A 50 -12.70 -7.39 -19.30
C PRO A 50 -12.65 -5.91 -18.89
N VAL A 51 -11.87 -5.14 -19.64
CA VAL A 51 -11.85 -3.67 -19.57
C VAL A 51 -12.60 -3.11 -20.79
N CYS A 52 -13.62 -2.30 -20.51
CA CYS A 52 -14.64 -1.83 -21.45
C CYS A 52 -14.66 -0.29 -21.48
N SER A 53 -15.24 0.30 -22.53
CA SER A 53 -15.58 1.72 -22.52
C SER A 53 -16.72 2.00 -21.52
N PRO A 54 -16.90 3.23 -21.02
CA PRO A 54 -18.03 3.55 -20.15
C PRO A 54 -19.39 3.32 -20.82
N ASP A 55 -19.49 3.59 -22.12
CA ASP A 55 -20.67 3.32 -22.95
C ASP A 55 -21.00 1.82 -22.98
N ASP A 56 -20.00 0.97 -23.29
CA ASP A 56 -20.18 -0.49 -23.29
C ASP A 56 -20.54 -1.00 -21.89
N ALA A 57 -19.92 -0.43 -20.84
CA ALA A 57 -20.20 -0.80 -19.46
C ALA A 57 -21.64 -0.45 -19.05
N ALA A 58 -22.15 0.71 -19.47
CA ALA A 58 -23.54 1.12 -19.25
C ALA A 58 -24.51 0.18 -19.97
N ALA A 59 -24.18 -0.25 -21.19
CA ALA A 59 -24.98 -1.18 -21.98
C ALA A 59 -25.12 -2.58 -21.36
N LEU A 60 -24.24 -2.95 -20.42
CA LEU A 60 -24.37 -4.20 -19.65
C LEU A 60 -25.48 -4.17 -18.58
N LEU A 61 -26.12 -3.01 -18.40
CA LEU A 61 -27.17 -2.77 -17.41
C LEU A 61 -26.74 -3.22 -15.99
N PRO A 62 -25.73 -2.55 -15.40
CA PRO A 62 -25.30 -2.87 -14.04
C PRO A 62 -26.37 -2.48 -13.01
N ASP A 63 -26.43 -3.23 -11.91
CA ASP A 63 -27.24 -2.90 -10.74
C ASP A 63 -26.48 -1.95 -9.78
N LEU A 64 -25.15 -1.90 -9.90
CA LEU A 64 -24.26 -1.12 -9.05
C LEU A 64 -23.03 -0.64 -9.85
N ILE A 65 -22.65 0.62 -9.67
CA ILE A 65 -21.36 1.15 -10.13
C ILE A 65 -20.50 1.50 -8.93
N ILE A 66 -19.27 0.99 -8.93
CA ILE A 66 -18.24 1.36 -7.97
C ILE A 66 -17.26 2.31 -8.66
N LEU A 67 -17.05 3.50 -8.09
CA LEU A 67 -16.08 4.47 -8.58
C LEU A 67 -14.68 4.13 -8.02
N GLY A 68 -13.87 3.42 -8.80
CA GLY A 68 -12.55 2.89 -8.46
C GLY A 68 -11.44 3.94 -8.40
N VAL A 69 -11.71 5.12 -7.84
CA VAL A 69 -10.76 6.21 -7.63
C VAL A 69 -10.98 6.88 -6.26
N LEU A 70 -9.89 7.36 -5.65
CA LEU A 70 -9.94 8.03 -4.35
C LEU A 70 -10.08 9.56 -4.45
N ASP A 71 -9.76 10.14 -5.60
CA ASP A 71 -9.89 11.56 -5.88
C ASP A 71 -11.35 11.98 -6.09
N GLU A 72 -11.79 13.00 -5.37
CA GLU A 72 -13.20 13.42 -5.33
C GLU A 72 -13.66 14.05 -6.65
N GLU A 73 -12.83 14.87 -7.27
CA GLU A 73 -13.17 15.51 -8.55
C GLU A 73 -13.36 14.48 -9.66
N ARG A 74 -12.43 13.51 -9.76
CA ARG A 74 -12.56 12.38 -10.69
C ARG A 74 -13.81 11.56 -10.41
N ARG A 75 -14.12 11.23 -9.14
CA ARG A 75 -15.37 10.53 -8.80
C ARG A 75 -16.60 11.29 -9.29
N ASN A 76 -16.66 12.60 -9.05
CA ASN A 76 -17.78 13.44 -9.45
C ASN A 76 -17.93 13.51 -10.97
N SER A 77 -16.82 13.60 -11.71
CA SER A 77 -16.79 13.56 -13.17
C SER A 77 -17.32 12.21 -13.71
N MET A 78 -16.81 11.10 -13.18
CA MET A 78 -17.20 9.75 -13.58
C MET A 78 -18.67 9.45 -13.28
N ARG A 79 -19.20 9.93 -12.15
CA ARG A 79 -20.61 9.84 -11.81
C ARG A 79 -21.48 10.53 -12.87
N LYS A 80 -21.20 11.80 -13.19
CA LYS A 80 -21.93 12.57 -14.20
C LYS A 80 -21.89 11.89 -15.58
N GLN A 81 -20.74 11.30 -15.93
CA GLN A 81 -20.59 10.55 -17.18
C GLN A 81 -21.55 9.36 -17.23
N MET A 82 -21.59 8.52 -16.20
CA MET A 82 -22.51 7.37 -16.17
C MET A 82 -23.98 7.80 -16.14
N GLU A 83 -24.31 8.88 -15.43
CA GLU A 83 -25.66 9.46 -15.43
C GLU A 83 -26.07 9.95 -16.83
N SER A 84 -25.16 10.58 -17.57
CA SER A 84 -25.41 11.02 -18.96
C SER A 84 -25.58 9.86 -19.93
N LEU A 85 -24.99 8.69 -19.62
CA LEU A 85 -25.15 7.43 -20.34
C LEU A 85 -26.43 6.67 -19.93
N GLY A 86 -27.28 7.27 -19.08
CA GLY A 86 -28.57 6.72 -18.69
C GLY A 86 -28.55 5.82 -17.46
N TYR A 87 -27.43 5.74 -16.73
CA TYR A 87 -27.36 5.01 -15.47
C TYR A 87 -27.87 5.87 -14.30
N HIS A 88 -28.95 5.42 -13.66
CA HIS A 88 -29.55 6.10 -12.49
C HIS A 88 -29.60 5.20 -11.25
N GLY A 89 -28.81 4.12 -11.24
CA GLY A 89 -28.69 3.21 -10.11
C GLY A 89 -27.76 3.74 -8.99
N PRO A 90 -27.52 2.93 -7.95
CA PRO A 90 -26.65 3.31 -6.84
C PRO A 90 -25.18 3.43 -7.27
N PHE A 91 -24.46 4.33 -6.63
CA PHE A 91 -23.00 4.41 -6.72
C PHE A 91 -22.39 4.10 -5.36
N CYS A 92 -21.31 3.33 -5.36
CA CYS A 92 -20.43 3.18 -4.22
C CYS A 92 -19.03 3.65 -4.60
N ASP A 93 -18.21 3.94 -3.60
CA ASP A 93 -16.81 4.25 -3.81
C ASP A 93 -15.99 3.74 -2.60
N PRO A 94 -14.71 3.44 -2.81
CA PRO A 94 -13.87 2.86 -1.78
C PRO A 94 -13.44 3.87 -0.71
N SER A 95 -13.93 5.12 -0.72
CA SER A 95 -13.59 6.08 0.36
C SER A 95 -14.11 5.61 1.72
N ALA A 96 -15.18 4.82 1.76
CA ALA A 96 -15.65 4.18 2.98
C ALA A 96 -14.60 3.25 3.62
N LEU A 97 -13.69 2.68 2.81
CA LEU A 97 -12.58 1.87 3.31
C LEU A 97 -11.50 2.72 3.99
N ARG A 98 -11.46 4.04 3.78
CA ARG A 98 -10.55 4.92 4.55
C ARG A 98 -10.89 4.95 6.04
N MET A 99 -12.16 4.73 6.38
CA MET A 99 -12.58 4.62 7.79
C MET A 99 -12.13 3.28 8.41
N PHE A 100 -12.01 2.24 7.59
CA PHE A 100 -11.63 0.89 7.98
C PHE A 100 -10.38 0.45 7.21
N ASP A 101 -9.24 1.04 7.58
CA ASP A 101 -7.97 0.79 6.91
C ASP A 101 -7.37 -0.56 7.33
N ALA A 102 -7.24 -1.48 6.37
CA ALA A 102 -6.76 -2.83 6.61
C ALA A 102 -5.27 -2.88 7.00
N ARG A 103 -4.42 -1.98 6.47
CA ARG A 103 -2.98 -1.92 6.82
C ARG A 103 -2.81 -1.49 8.27
N ILE A 104 -3.54 -0.45 8.71
CA ILE A 104 -3.55 0.01 10.10
C ILE A 104 -4.11 -1.08 11.03
N ALA A 105 -5.20 -1.74 10.64
CA ALA A 105 -5.79 -2.82 11.44
C ALA A 105 -4.82 -3.99 11.61
N VAL A 106 -4.14 -4.41 10.54
CA VAL A 106 -3.10 -5.44 10.58
C VAL A 106 -1.95 -5.02 11.49
N MET A 107 -1.43 -3.80 11.36
CA MET A 107 -0.35 -3.30 12.22
C MET A 107 -0.73 -3.37 13.71
N ARG A 108 -1.94 -2.96 14.09
CA ARG A 108 -2.42 -3.04 15.48
C ARG A 108 -2.50 -4.48 15.99
N LEU A 109 -3.05 -5.39 15.20
CA LEU A 109 -3.12 -6.82 15.57
C LEU A 109 -1.74 -7.46 15.67
N LEU A 110 -0.80 -7.08 14.81
CA LEU A 110 0.59 -7.52 14.88
C LEU A 110 1.27 -7.00 16.16
N SER A 111 1.01 -5.75 16.55
CA SER A 111 1.49 -5.17 17.79
C SER A 111 0.97 -5.94 19.01
N GLU A 112 -0.34 -6.18 19.09
CA GLU A 112 -0.95 -6.98 20.16
C GLU A 112 -0.31 -8.37 20.27
N GLN A 113 -0.10 -9.04 19.14
CA GLN A 113 0.52 -10.35 19.10
C GLN A 113 1.99 -10.32 19.54
N ILE A 114 2.75 -9.30 19.14
CA ILE A 114 4.15 -9.11 19.54
C ILE A 114 4.27 -8.98 21.07
N TYR A 115 3.37 -8.22 21.70
CA TYR A 115 3.31 -8.12 23.16
C TYR A 115 2.90 -9.44 23.82
N GLN A 116 1.87 -10.11 23.29
CA GLN A 116 1.40 -11.39 23.83
C GLN A 116 2.49 -12.48 23.82
N LEU A 117 3.32 -12.48 22.77
CA LEU A 117 4.42 -13.43 22.60
C LEU A 117 5.73 -12.96 23.24
N ASN A 118 5.75 -11.79 23.89
CA ASN A 118 6.94 -11.17 24.50
C ASN A 118 8.12 -11.04 23.53
N ILE A 119 7.85 -10.69 22.27
CA ILE A 119 8.91 -10.51 21.26
C ILE A 119 9.66 -9.21 21.55
N SER A 120 10.97 -9.31 21.74
CA SER A 120 11.87 -8.19 22.05
C SER A 120 12.22 -7.36 20.80
N GLY A 121 12.71 -6.15 21.01
CA GLY A 121 13.22 -5.27 19.96
C GLY A 121 12.41 -3.98 19.78
N ASP A 122 13.02 -2.97 19.20
CA ASP A 122 12.40 -1.71 18.87
C ASP A 122 11.50 -1.83 17.63
N VAL A 123 10.91 -0.72 17.19
CA VAL A 123 10.13 -0.66 15.95
C VAL A 123 10.74 0.31 14.95
N ALA A 124 10.50 0.09 13.67
CA ALA A 124 11.04 0.94 12.62
C ALA A 124 10.05 1.19 11.47
N GLU A 125 10.29 2.28 10.75
CA GLU A 125 9.66 2.55 9.46
C GLU A 125 10.69 3.11 8.48
N LEU A 126 10.72 2.55 7.27
CA LEU A 126 11.46 3.07 6.13
C LEU A 126 10.47 3.65 5.12
N GLY A 127 10.58 4.94 4.83
CA GLY A 127 9.59 5.71 4.09
C GLY A 127 8.53 6.24 5.05
N VAL A 128 8.76 7.45 5.55
CA VAL A 128 8.01 8.10 6.63
C VAL A 128 7.03 9.12 6.05
N PHE A 129 7.44 9.82 4.99
CA PHE A 129 6.71 10.97 4.44
C PHE A 129 6.29 11.93 5.57
N GLN A 130 5.01 12.21 5.75
CA GLN A 130 4.48 13.12 6.77
C GLN A 130 4.31 12.49 8.16
N GLY A 131 4.67 11.21 8.34
CA GLY A 131 4.73 10.54 9.64
C GLY A 131 3.40 10.05 10.19
N GLU A 132 2.30 10.11 9.43
CA GLU A 132 0.99 9.68 9.92
C GLU A 132 1.02 8.20 10.36
N PHE A 133 1.55 7.31 9.52
CA PHE A 133 1.68 5.89 9.87
C PHE A 133 2.71 5.68 10.99
N SER A 134 3.82 6.43 11.01
CA SER A 134 4.81 6.44 12.10
C SER A 134 4.18 6.73 13.45
N SER A 135 3.29 7.73 13.52
CA SER A 135 2.59 8.12 14.74
C SER A 135 1.69 6.98 15.25
N LEU A 136 1.06 6.24 14.34
CA LEU A 136 0.22 5.09 14.66
C LEU A 136 1.04 3.89 15.16
N ILE A 137 2.19 3.63 14.54
CA ILE A 137 3.14 2.62 15.01
C ILE A 137 3.62 2.99 16.43
N SER A 138 4.07 4.22 16.64
CA SER A 138 4.55 4.70 17.95
C SER A 138 3.48 4.60 19.05
N ALA A 139 2.21 4.87 18.69
CA ALA A 139 1.08 4.72 19.60
C ALA A 139 0.78 3.24 19.92
N ALA A 140 0.93 2.34 18.95
CA ALA A 140 0.76 0.90 19.15
C ALA A 140 1.89 0.29 19.99
N PHE A 141 3.09 0.88 19.96
CA PHE A 141 4.26 0.45 20.73
C PHE A 141 4.74 1.52 21.73
N PRO A 142 3.97 1.80 22.80
CA PRO A 142 4.18 2.96 23.68
C PRO A 142 5.41 2.88 24.60
N ASP A 143 6.07 1.71 24.69
CA ASP A 143 7.25 1.47 25.53
C ASP A 143 8.53 1.18 24.72
N ARG A 144 8.47 1.22 23.38
CA ARG A 144 9.60 0.91 22.48
C ARG A 144 10.11 2.16 21.77
N LYS A 145 11.38 2.19 21.35
CA LYS A 145 11.83 3.26 20.45
C LYS A 145 11.29 3.03 19.06
N ILE A 146 11.05 4.12 18.34
CA ILE A 146 10.71 4.07 16.91
C ILE A 146 11.82 4.70 16.08
N HIS A 147 12.36 3.94 15.14
CA HIS A 147 13.40 4.37 14.21
C HIS A 147 12.78 4.72 12.86
N LEU A 148 12.91 5.99 12.45
CA LEU A 148 12.30 6.53 11.25
C LEU A 148 13.37 6.84 10.21
N PHE A 149 13.39 6.08 9.11
CA PHE A 149 14.34 6.23 8.01
C PHE A 149 13.64 6.89 6.82
N ASP A 150 14.13 8.06 6.43
CA ASP A 150 13.61 8.79 5.28
C ASP A 150 14.67 9.75 4.75
N THR A 151 14.59 10.10 3.48
CA THR A 151 15.46 11.14 2.90
C THR A 151 15.05 12.53 3.42
N PHE A 152 13.76 12.72 3.75
CA PHE A 152 13.09 14.00 3.93
C PHE A 152 13.29 14.95 2.74
N GLU A 153 13.56 14.38 1.57
CA GLU A 153 13.80 15.05 0.29
C GLU A 153 13.03 14.38 -0.85
N GLY A 154 12.18 13.39 -0.53
CA GLY A 154 11.47 12.55 -1.49
C GLY A 154 12.37 11.50 -2.12
N PHE A 155 11.93 10.93 -3.25
CA PHE A 155 12.71 9.90 -3.93
C PHE A 155 14.08 10.39 -4.39
N SER A 156 15.11 9.61 -4.07
CA SER A 156 16.49 9.84 -4.50
C SER A 156 16.65 9.64 -6.01
N GLU A 157 17.47 10.47 -6.64
CA GLU A 157 17.83 10.32 -8.06
C GLU A 157 18.44 8.94 -8.35
N LYS A 158 19.23 8.40 -7.42
CA LYS A 158 19.88 7.08 -7.56
C LYS A 158 18.85 5.97 -7.71
N ASP A 159 17.77 6.01 -6.92
CA ASP A 159 16.74 4.99 -6.91
C ASP A 159 15.82 5.13 -8.14
N VAL A 160 15.46 6.38 -8.49
CA VAL A 160 14.66 6.69 -9.69
C VAL A 160 15.35 6.30 -10.98
N ALA A 161 16.68 6.40 -11.05
CA ALA A 161 17.46 5.93 -12.20
C ALA A 161 17.30 4.42 -12.43
N ILE A 162 17.28 3.63 -11.35
CA ILE A 162 17.05 2.18 -11.41
C ILE A 162 15.62 1.89 -11.85
N GLU A 163 14.64 2.56 -11.26
CA GLU A 163 13.22 2.43 -11.61
C GLU A 163 12.97 2.70 -13.10
N THR A 164 13.57 3.77 -13.62
CA THR A 164 13.47 4.15 -15.03
C THR A 164 14.14 3.12 -15.94
N SER A 165 15.37 2.71 -15.62
CA SER A 165 16.14 1.77 -16.47
C SER A 165 15.50 0.39 -16.56
N CYS A 166 14.80 -0.03 -15.50
CA CYS A 166 14.11 -1.31 -15.42
C CYS A 166 12.60 -1.22 -15.72
N ASN A 167 12.09 -0.03 -16.05
CA ASN A 167 10.68 0.25 -16.31
C ASN A 167 9.75 -0.27 -15.18
N LEU A 168 10.13 0.01 -13.94
CA LEU A 168 9.47 -0.52 -12.74
C LEU A 168 8.35 0.39 -12.22
N SER A 169 8.44 1.70 -12.48
CA SER A 169 7.43 2.68 -12.12
C SER A 169 7.56 3.96 -12.96
N ARG A 170 6.74 4.96 -12.67
CA ARG A 170 6.83 6.33 -13.22
C ARG A 170 7.30 7.35 -12.16
N ALA A 171 7.97 6.87 -11.12
CA ALA A 171 8.51 7.69 -10.05
C ALA A 171 9.45 8.77 -10.59
N ARG A 172 9.43 9.96 -9.97
CA ARG A 172 10.33 11.06 -10.28
C ARG A 172 11.11 11.49 -9.04
N THR A 173 12.32 11.98 -9.26
CA THR A 173 13.16 12.53 -8.19
C THR A 173 12.39 13.63 -7.46
N GLY A 174 12.37 13.56 -6.13
CA GLY A 174 11.67 14.52 -5.28
C GLY A 174 10.15 14.32 -5.18
N ASP A 175 9.56 13.28 -5.80
CA ASP A 175 8.20 12.85 -5.44
C ASP A 175 8.19 12.53 -3.93
N PHE A 176 7.11 12.92 -3.25
CA PHE A 176 6.95 12.83 -1.78
C PHE A 176 7.93 13.70 -0.95
N SER A 177 8.50 14.76 -1.53
CA SER A 177 9.38 15.71 -0.81
C SER A 177 8.66 16.69 0.12
N SER A 178 7.33 16.74 0.13
CA SER A 178 6.54 17.66 0.96
C SER A 178 6.45 17.17 2.42
N THR A 179 7.59 17.11 3.10
CA THR A 179 7.72 16.74 4.50
C THR A 179 9.01 17.31 5.12
N ASP A 180 9.08 17.37 6.45
CA ASP A 180 10.26 17.75 7.21
C ASP A 180 10.26 17.09 8.59
N VAL A 181 11.43 17.03 9.22
CA VAL A 181 11.64 16.35 10.51
C VAL A 181 10.79 16.97 11.62
N ASP A 182 10.68 18.30 11.69
CA ASP A 182 9.95 18.98 12.77
C ASP A 182 8.45 18.72 12.69
N SER A 183 7.89 18.68 11.47
CA SER A 183 6.49 18.34 11.22
C SER A 183 6.18 16.90 11.64
N VAL A 184 7.06 15.94 11.32
CA VAL A 184 6.92 14.54 11.76
C VAL A 184 7.00 14.44 13.28
N LEU A 185 8.01 15.03 13.91
CA LEU A 185 8.18 14.98 15.37
C LEU A 185 6.98 15.58 16.11
N ARG A 186 6.32 16.60 15.55
CA ARG A 186 5.16 17.27 16.17
C ARG A 186 3.95 16.34 16.33
N ILE A 187 3.79 15.35 15.46
CA ILE A 187 2.65 14.43 15.49
C ILE A 187 2.95 13.13 16.23
N MET A 188 4.21 12.90 16.63
CA MET A 188 4.58 11.71 17.38
C MET A 188 3.97 11.73 18.79
N PRO A 189 3.39 10.62 19.26
CA PRO A 189 2.84 10.52 20.62
C PRO A 189 3.88 10.81 21.70
N ASP A 190 5.13 10.38 21.47
CA ASP A 190 6.27 10.67 22.34
C ASP A 190 7.52 10.94 21.48
N PRO A 191 7.83 12.21 21.18
CA PRO A 191 8.99 12.56 20.36
C PRO A 191 10.33 12.14 20.99
N ALA A 192 10.41 11.95 22.31
CA ALA A 192 11.66 11.56 22.98
C ALA A 192 12.08 10.11 22.70
N ARG A 193 11.14 9.26 22.25
CA ARG A 193 11.39 7.88 21.82
C ARG A 193 11.58 7.73 20.31
N THR A 194 11.47 8.83 19.56
CA THR A 194 11.62 8.83 18.11
C THR A 194 13.08 9.08 17.74
N VAL A 195 13.66 8.17 16.96
CA VAL A 195 15.02 8.27 16.42
C VAL A 195 14.94 8.52 14.92
N ILE A 196 15.36 9.70 14.49
CA ILE A 196 15.33 10.11 13.08
C ILE A 196 16.64 9.74 12.41
N HIS A 197 16.53 9.02 11.30
CA HIS A 197 17.62 8.63 10.43
C HIS A 197 17.45 9.31 9.07
N LYS A 198 17.79 10.59 9.02
CA LYS A 198 17.66 11.41 7.81
C LYS A 198 18.78 11.10 6.82
N GLY A 199 18.42 10.66 5.63
CA GLY A 199 19.34 10.44 4.53
C GLY A 199 18.90 9.29 3.63
N TRP A 200 19.75 8.97 2.66
CA TRP A 200 19.49 7.88 1.72
C TRP A 200 19.71 6.52 2.40
N PHE A 201 18.76 5.61 2.22
CA PHE A 201 18.88 4.22 2.67
C PHE A 201 19.59 3.39 1.58
N PRO A 202 20.56 2.50 1.90
CA PRO A 202 20.89 1.94 3.22
C PRO A 202 21.96 2.67 4.03
N ASP A 203 22.51 3.79 3.56
CA ASP A 203 23.61 4.48 4.27
C ASP A 203 23.22 4.83 5.72
N THR A 204 21.98 5.26 5.92
CA THR A 204 21.42 5.58 7.25
C THR A 204 21.25 4.37 8.18
N PHE A 205 21.29 3.15 7.66
CA PHE A 205 21.23 1.92 8.47
C PHE A 205 22.60 1.52 9.01
N ALA A 206 23.70 1.99 8.40
CA ALA A 206 25.06 1.61 8.79
C ALA A 206 25.39 2.00 10.24
N ASP A 207 24.74 3.04 10.77
CA ASP A 207 24.94 3.54 12.12
C ASP A 207 24.19 2.71 13.19
N ILE A 208 23.39 1.72 12.78
CA ILE A 208 22.68 0.83 13.72
C ILE A 208 23.53 -0.38 14.06
N THR A 209 24.15 -0.32 15.23
CA THR A 209 24.98 -1.41 15.77
C THR A 209 24.23 -2.32 16.74
N ASP A 210 23.40 -1.73 17.61
CA ASP A 210 22.90 -2.36 18.84
C ASP A 210 21.37 -2.41 18.95
N ALA A 211 20.64 -2.25 17.84
CA ALA A 211 19.19 -2.37 17.82
C ALA A 211 18.73 -3.62 17.07
N ASP A 212 17.87 -4.41 17.74
CA ASP A 212 17.05 -5.43 17.12
C ASP A 212 15.61 -4.93 17.03
N PHE A 213 14.84 -5.45 16.08
CA PHE A 213 13.48 -4.99 15.81
C PHE A 213 12.44 -6.09 16.04
N CYS A 214 11.28 -5.73 16.59
CA CYS A 214 10.12 -6.63 16.66
C CYS A 214 9.13 -6.38 15.52
N PHE A 215 9.07 -5.15 15.01
CA PHE A 215 8.18 -4.74 13.92
C PHE A 215 8.85 -3.68 13.05
N VAL A 216 8.76 -3.85 11.74
CA VAL A 216 9.27 -2.88 10.76
C VAL A 216 8.22 -2.65 9.67
N SER A 217 7.89 -1.39 9.39
CA SER A 217 7.14 -0.98 8.20
C SER A 217 8.11 -0.64 7.08
N LEU A 218 7.96 -1.26 5.91
CA LEU A 218 8.72 -0.92 4.69
C LEU A 218 7.78 -0.27 3.69
N ASP A 219 7.96 1.02 3.44
CA ASP A 219 7.10 1.85 2.59
C ASP A 219 7.93 2.81 1.72
N ALA A 220 8.92 2.25 1.03
CA ALA A 220 9.85 3.01 0.21
C ALA A 220 9.42 3.12 -1.27
N ASP A 221 8.32 2.47 -1.66
CA ASP A 221 7.78 2.28 -3.02
C ASP A 221 8.69 1.57 -4.03
N LEU A 222 9.97 1.96 -4.06
CA LEU A 222 10.92 1.67 -5.12
C LEU A 222 11.71 0.38 -4.85
N TYR A 223 12.22 -0.23 -5.91
CA TYR A 223 12.99 -1.46 -5.86
C TYR A 223 14.26 -1.34 -5.02
N ALA A 224 15.11 -0.35 -5.29
CA ALA A 224 16.43 -0.25 -4.69
C ALA A 224 16.41 -0.12 -3.15
N PRO A 225 15.65 0.82 -2.55
CA PRO A 225 15.55 0.91 -1.09
C PRO A 225 14.90 -0.34 -0.48
N THR A 226 13.86 -0.90 -1.11
CA THR A 226 13.20 -2.12 -0.63
C THR A 226 14.15 -3.33 -0.66
N ALA A 227 14.88 -3.53 -1.75
CA ALA A 227 15.83 -4.63 -1.92
C ALA A 227 17.01 -4.54 -0.95
N ALA A 228 17.45 -3.32 -0.60
CA ALA A 228 18.46 -3.11 0.42
C ALA A 228 17.90 -3.37 1.83
N ALA A 229 16.67 -2.94 2.09
CA ALA A 229 16.05 -2.99 3.42
C ALA A 229 15.73 -4.40 3.88
N LEU A 230 15.20 -5.24 2.99
CA LEU A 230 14.78 -6.60 3.29
C LEU A 230 15.86 -7.42 4.02
N PRO A 231 17.09 -7.62 3.48
CA PRO A 231 18.12 -8.39 4.18
C PRO A 231 18.56 -7.74 5.50
N LEU A 232 18.75 -6.41 5.52
CA LEU A 232 19.25 -5.68 6.69
C LEU A 232 18.27 -5.76 7.87
N PHE A 233 17.00 -5.46 7.64
CA PHE A 233 15.98 -5.53 8.68
C PHE A 233 15.65 -6.98 9.04
N TYR A 234 15.58 -7.91 8.07
CA TYR A 234 15.29 -9.31 8.37
C TYR A 234 16.38 -9.94 9.26
N GLU A 235 17.66 -9.59 9.04
CA GLU A 235 18.75 -10.03 9.90
C GLU A 235 18.58 -9.51 11.34
N ARG A 236 18.23 -8.22 11.52
CA ARG A 236 18.02 -7.56 12.82
C ARG A 236 16.64 -7.80 13.45
N LEU A 237 15.74 -8.50 12.78
CA LEU A 237 14.42 -8.81 13.33
C LEU A 237 14.56 -9.88 14.42
N SER A 238 13.85 -9.74 15.53
CA SER A 238 13.72 -10.83 16.51
C SER A 238 12.93 -12.00 15.92
N THR A 239 13.16 -13.22 16.39
CA THR A 239 12.36 -14.39 15.99
C THR A 239 10.88 -14.13 16.31
N GLY A 240 9.99 -14.37 15.34
CA GLY A 240 8.57 -14.02 15.41
C GLY A 240 8.24 -12.56 15.06
N GLY A 241 9.24 -11.70 14.95
CA GLY A 241 9.07 -10.31 14.52
C GLY A 241 8.60 -10.20 13.06
N VAL A 242 8.16 -9.02 12.66
CA VAL A 242 7.43 -8.82 11.39
C VAL A 242 7.95 -7.65 10.57
N LEU A 243 8.07 -7.87 9.26
CA LEU A 243 8.11 -6.83 8.25
C LEU A 243 6.71 -6.67 7.65
N LEU A 244 6.11 -5.49 7.76
CA LEU A 244 4.90 -5.09 7.03
C LEU A 244 5.34 -4.25 5.82
N ILE A 245 5.17 -4.80 4.63
CA ILE A 245 5.74 -4.25 3.40
C ILE A 245 4.61 -3.67 2.55
N HIS A 246 4.64 -2.38 2.27
CA HIS A 246 3.64 -1.69 1.48
C HIS A 246 3.92 -1.81 -0.02
N ASP A 247 2.89 -1.59 -0.86
CA ASP A 247 2.98 -1.58 -2.33
C ASP A 247 3.51 -2.85 -3.03
N VAL A 248 3.56 -4.01 -2.36
CA VAL A 248 3.97 -5.29 -2.94
C VAL A 248 3.08 -5.74 -4.10
N TYR A 249 1.78 -5.44 -4.07
CA TYR A 249 0.83 -5.73 -5.16
C TYR A 249 0.33 -4.45 -5.83
N SER A 250 1.10 -3.37 -5.72
CA SER A 250 0.86 -2.11 -6.38
C SER A 250 0.87 -2.28 -7.90
N THR A 251 0.00 -1.52 -8.57
CA THR A 251 0.05 -1.42 -10.05
C THR A 251 0.89 -0.24 -10.50
N GLN A 252 1.33 0.61 -9.57
CA GLN A 252 2.11 1.82 -9.83
C GLN A 252 3.61 1.59 -9.61
N PHE A 253 3.95 0.78 -8.60
CA PHE A 253 5.31 0.49 -8.18
C PHE A 253 5.60 -1.01 -8.24
N SER A 254 6.03 -1.49 -9.41
CA SER A 254 6.39 -2.92 -9.56
C SER A 254 7.76 -3.26 -8.96
N GLY A 255 8.55 -2.24 -8.63
CA GLY A 255 9.87 -2.37 -8.00
C GLY A 255 9.82 -3.03 -6.63
N CYS A 256 8.89 -2.60 -5.76
CA CYS A 256 8.69 -3.22 -4.44
C CYS A 256 8.42 -4.74 -4.57
N LYS A 257 7.46 -5.12 -5.42
CA LYS A 257 7.13 -6.53 -5.68
C LYS A 257 8.36 -7.34 -6.07
N LYS A 258 9.14 -6.82 -7.03
CA LYS A 258 10.33 -7.49 -7.54
C LYS A 258 11.35 -7.74 -6.42
N ALA A 259 11.61 -6.74 -5.58
CA ALA A 259 12.53 -6.87 -4.45
C ALA A 259 12.07 -7.94 -3.44
N VAL A 260 10.77 -7.94 -3.10
CA VAL A 260 10.18 -8.94 -2.19
C VAL A 260 10.26 -10.34 -2.77
N ASP A 261 9.90 -10.52 -4.05
CA ASP A 261 9.93 -11.81 -4.72
C ASP A 261 11.37 -12.38 -4.76
N GLU A 262 12.36 -11.58 -5.13
CA GLU A 262 13.77 -11.98 -5.18
C GLU A 262 14.29 -12.38 -3.78
N PHE A 263 13.98 -11.58 -2.76
CA PHE A 263 14.37 -11.88 -1.38
C PHE A 263 13.71 -13.16 -0.86
N CYS A 264 12.41 -13.33 -1.07
CA CYS A 264 11.67 -14.51 -0.64
C CYS A 264 12.17 -15.77 -1.36
N GLN A 265 12.39 -15.69 -2.68
CA GLN A 265 12.91 -16.81 -3.47
C GLN A 265 14.30 -17.23 -2.99
N LYS A 266 15.20 -16.27 -2.76
CA LYS A 266 16.58 -16.53 -2.31
C LYS A 266 16.63 -17.20 -0.94
N ASN A 267 15.72 -16.84 -0.03
CA ASN A 267 15.75 -17.29 1.36
C ASN A 267 14.70 -18.35 1.69
N HIS A 268 13.96 -18.85 0.69
CA HIS A 268 12.86 -19.80 0.87
C HIS A 268 11.77 -19.32 1.84
N LEU A 269 11.43 -18.04 1.73
CA LEU A 269 10.38 -17.40 2.54
C LEU A 269 9.12 -17.15 1.71
N PHE A 270 8.04 -16.81 2.39
CA PHE A 270 6.74 -16.49 1.79
C PHE A 270 6.22 -15.19 2.38
N ALA A 271 5.86 -14.24 1.52
CA ALA A 271 5.18 -13.01 1.92
C ALA A 271 3.66 -13.20 1.82
N ASP A 272 2.97 -13.06 2.94
CA ASP A 272 1.52 -13.22 3.02
C ASP A 272 0.82 -11.92 2.61
N PRO A 273 -0.13 -11.94 1.66
CA PRO A 273 -0.78 -10.72 1.17
C PRO A 273 -1.72 -10.11 2.21
N VAL A 274 -1.78 -8.78 2.22
CA VAL A 274 -2.79 -8.00 2.96
C VAL A 274 -3.79 -7.43 1.96
N CYS A 275 -5.08 -7.62 2.25
CA CYS A 275 -6.17 -7.13 1.42
C CYS A 275 -6.48 -5.64 1.70
N ASP A 276 -5.54 -4.75 1.43
CA ASP A 276 -5.76 -3.30 1.45
C ASP A 276 -5.86 -2.72 0.02
N LEU A 277 -5.96 -1.40 -0.10
CA LEU A 277 -6.12 -0.69 -1.38
C LEU A 277 -4.81 -0.43 -2.13
N HIS A 278 -3.66 -0.75 -1.53
CA HIS A 278 -2.34 -0.44 -2.05
C HIS A 278 -1.49 -1.70 -2.34
N GLY A 279 -1.88 -2.83 -1.76
CA GLY A 279 -1.28 -4.13 -1.97
C GLY A 279 -0.15 -4.44 -1.00
N SER A 280 -0.35 -4.29 0.32
CA SER A 280 0.69 -4.69 1.28
C SER A 280 0.89 -6.21 1.37
N ALA A 281 2.00 -6.62 1.96
CA ALA A 281 2.28 -7.99 2.37
C ALA A 281 3.00 -8.04 3.72
N ILE A 282 3.00 -9.20 4.36
CA ILE A 282 3.65 -9.46 5.64
C ILE A 282 4.73 -10.51 5.43
N LEU A 283 5.92 -10.28 5.97
CA LEU A 283 6.96 -11.28 6.10
C LEU A 283 7.31 -11.45 7.58
N ARG A 284 7.18 -12.66 8.10
CA ARG A 284 7.52 -12.98 9.48
C ARG A 284 8.85 -13.71 9.55
N LYS A 285 9.69 -13.34 10.52
CA LYS A 285 10.91 -14.10 10.80
C LYS A 285 10.59 -15.36 11.59
N ILE A 286 11.08 -16.48 11.08
CA ILE A 286 10.92 -17.83 11.64
C ILE A 286 12.20 -18.23 12.36
#